data_AF-Q6SA28-F1
#
_entry.id   AF-Q6SA28-F1
#
_cell.length_a   1.000
_cell.length_b   1.000
_cell.length_c   1.000
_cell.angle_alpha   90.00
_cell.angle_beta   90.00
_cell.angle_gamma   90.00
#
_symmetry.space_group_name_H-M   'P 1'
#
loop_
_entity.id
_entity.type
_entity.pdbx_description
1 polymer ?
#
loop_
_entity_poly.entity_id
_entity_poly.type
_entity_poly.pdbx_seq_one_letter_code
_entity_poly.pdbx_strand_id
1 'polypeptide(L)'
;MGLVPINLIRTWTAAEITSVELAIRTAVAASQIVGMVIPNFVGTNQAKGNKAADFFIATIPPHLPANNSIVAARGAGYPDRLFVSGATRHCMEFKATSNWQDGDPNRRVLTSAPTKMIRLVNSRQVGVAPNHVPAHLICTVLYSEQQSSVQGVRLDFLEPDSEVNIRLEASTSQRLLAMGTQQRFIYP
;
A
#
# COMPACT_ATOMS: atom_id res chain seq x y z
N MET A 1 8.65 -29.00 -13.51
CA MET A 1 7.49 -28.89 -12.60
C MET A 1 6.87 -27.51 -12.80
N GLY A 2 5.58 -27.45 -13.13
CA GLY A 2 4.87 -26.18 -13.31
C GLY A 2 4.65 -25.47 -11.98
N LEU A 3 4.59 -24.14 -12.00
CA LEU A 3 4.21 -23.35 -10.82
C LEU A 3 2.72 -23.59 -10.56
N VAL A 4 2.38 -24.00 -9.33
CA VAL A 4 0.97 -24.08 -8.90
C VAL A 4 0.49 -22.66 -8.61
N PRO A 5 -0.62 -22.20 -9.20
CA PRO A 5 -1.20 -20.89 -8.88
C PRO A 5 -1.52 -20.80 -7.39
N ILE A 6 -1.07 -19.73 -6.74
CA ILE A 6 -1.38 -19.42 -5.34
C ILE A 6 -2.33 -18.24 -5.36
N ASN A 7 -3.47 -18.35 -4.69
CA ASN A 7 -4.35 -17.22 -4.45
C ASN A 7 -3.64 -16.23 -3.52
N LEU A 8 -3.58 -14.96 -3.92
CA LEU A 8 -2.83 -13.94 -3.20
C LEU A 8 -3.72 -12.89 -2.54
N ILE A 9 -5.00 -12.81 -2.90
CA ILE A 9 -6.02 -11.96 -2.29
C ILE A 9 -7.22 -12.84 -1.87
N ARG A 10 -7.75 -12.64 -0.66
CA ARG A 10 -9.05 -13.19 -0.25
C ARG A 10 -10.09 -12.10 -0.07
N THR A 11 -11.34 -12.53 -0.03
CA THR A 11 -12.48 -11.68 0.35
C THR A 11 -12.39 -11.22 1.79
N TRP A 12 -12.84 -9.99 2.01
CA TRP A 12 -13.05 -9.43 3.34
C TRP A 12 -14.36 -9.92 3.93
N THR A 13 -14.37 -10.23 5.23
CA THR A 13 -15.64 -10.40 5.94
C THR A 13 -16.21 -9.02 6.31
N ALA A 14 -17.54 -8.91 6.38
CA ALA A 14 -18.18 -7.66 6.80
C ALA A 14 -17.68 -7.16 8.17
N ALA A 15 -17.43 -8.09 9.10
CA ALA A 15 -16.88 -7.77 10.42
C ALA A 15 -15.46 -7.17 10.34
N GLU A 16 -14.61 -7.67 9.44
CA GLU A 16 -13.28 -7.11 9.22
C GLU A 16 -13.35 -5.71 8.62
N ILE A 17 -14.21 -5.50 7.61
CA ILE A 17 -14.42 -4.18 7.00
C ILE A 17 -14.86 -3.18 8.07
N THR A 18 -15.90 -3.51 8.84
CA THR A 18 -16.42 -2.63 9.90
C THR A 18 -15.36 -2.35 10.97
N SER A 19 -14.58 -3.36 11.38
CA SER A 19 -13.52 -3.18 12.37
C SER A 19 -12.41 -2.25 11.89
N VAL A 20 -11.91 -2.45 10.67
CA VAL A 20 -10.85 -1.62 10.09
C VAL A 20 -11.35 -0.20 9.83
N GLU A 21 -12.54 -0.06 9.25
CA GLU A 21 -13.16 1.24 8.97
C GLU A 21 -13.38 2.04 10.26
N LEU A 22 -13.96 1.42 11.29
CA LEU A 22 -14.18 2.08 12.58
C LEU A 22 -12.86 2.51 13.24
N ALA A 23 -11.84 1.65 13.22
CA ALA A 23 -10.54 1.96 13.80
C ALA A 23 -9.87 3.15 13.11
N ILE A 24 -9.84 3.17 11.77
CA ILE A 24 -9.25 4.27 11.01
C ILE A 24 -10.09 5.54 11.17
N ARG A 25 -11.43 5.46 11.09
CA ARG A 25 -12.32 6.61 11.28
C ARG A 25 -12.12 7.26 12.66
N THR A 26 -12.03 6.42 13.70
CA THR A 26 -11.79 6.89 15.07
C THR A 26 -10.44 7.60 15.17
N ALA A 27 -9.39 7.02 14.59
CA ALA A 27 -8.06 7.62 14.60
C ALA A 27 -8.00 8.92 13.80
N VAL A 28 -8.64 8.99 12.62
CA VAL A 28 -8.74 10.21 11.80
C VAL A 28 -9.45 11.33 12.55
N ALA A 29 -10.55 11.01 13.23
CA ALA A 29 -11.27 11.97 14.05
C ALA A 29 -10.44 12.43 15.26
N ALA A 30 -9.79 11.51 15.97
CA ALA A 30 -9.00 11.83 17.15
C ALA A 30 -7.72 12.61 16.82
N SER A 31 -7.08 12.32 15.69
CA SER A 31 -5.85 12.99 15.25
C SER A 31 -6.10 14.36 14.62
N GLN A 32 -7.34 14.66 14.23
CA GLN A 32 -7.71 15.85 13.46
C GLN A 32 -6.85 16.02 12.19
N ILE A 33 -6.48 14.91 11.54
CA ILE A 33 -5.54 14.98 10.39
C ILE A 33 -6.12 15.76 9.21
N VAL A 34 -7.45 15.72 9.04
CA VAL A 34 -8.14 16.43 7.96
C VAL A 34 -8.05 17.94 8.21
N GLY A 35 -7.59 18.67 7.21
CA GLY A 35 -7.27 20.09 7.26
C GLY A 35 -5.82 20.40 7.65
N MET A 36 -5.06 19.43 8.18
CA MET A 36 -3.66 19.66 8.53
C MET A 36 -2.79 19.85 7.28
N VAL A 37 -1.87 20.81 7.37
CA VAL A 37 -0.83 21.04 6.35
C VAL A 37 0.24 19.97 6.45
N ILE A 38 0.57 19.35 5.32
CA ILE A 38 1.65 18.39 5.18
C ILE A 38 2.97 19.18 5.15
N PRO A 39 3.91 18.95 6.09
CA PRO A 39 5.16 19.71 6.11
C PRO A 39 6.01 19.48 4.86
N ASN A 40 6.64 20.55 4.36
CA ASN A 40 7.57 20.51 3.23
C ASN A 40 6.98 19.82 1.98
N PHE A 41 5.71 20.09 1.64
CA PHE A 41 4.97 19.42 0.58
C PHE A 41 5.32 19.90 -0.84
N VAL A 42 6.59 19.74 -1.21
CA VAL A 42 7.16 20.15 -2.50
C VAL A 42 7.79 18.95 -3.22
N GLY A 43 7.94 19.04 -4.54
CA GLY A 43 8.59 18.02 -5.38
C GLY A 43 7.68 17.40 -6.44
N THR A 44 8.12 16.28 -7.03
CA THR A 44 7.35 15.50 -8.02
C THR A 44 6.11 14.87 -7.40
N ASN A 45 5.15 14.43 -8.22
CA ASN A 45 3.94 13.74 -7.73
C ASN A 45 4.27 12.53 -6.87
N GLN A 46 5.31 11.77 -7.21
CA GLN A 46 5.78 10.65 -6.41
C GLN A 46 6.34 11.10 -5.05
N ALA A 47 7.15 12.17 -5.03
CA ALA A 47 7.72 12.70 -3.79
C ALA A 47 6.62 13.26 -2.86
N LYS A 48 5.65 13.98 -3.42
CA LYS A 48 4.45 14.44 -2.70
C LYS A 48 3.65 13.24 -2.16
N GLY A 49 3.44 12.22 -2.98
CA GLY A 49 2.72 11.01 -2.56
C GLY A 49 3.38 10.31 -1.37
N ASN A 50 4.71 10.16 -1.40
CA ASN A 50 5.46 9.60 -0.28
C ASN A 50 5.35 10.47 0.98
N LYS A 51 5.48 11.80 0.86
CA LYS A 51 5.33 12.72 1.99
C LYS A 51 3.96 12.64 2.64
N ALA A 52 2.89 12.54 1.85
CA ALA A 52 1.54 12.37 2.37
C ALA A 52 1.37 11.04 3.12
N ALA A 53 1.94 9.95 2.59
CA ALA A 53 1.94 8.65 3.26
C ALA A 53 2.75 8.68 4.56
N ASP A 54 3.94 9.28 4.56
CA ASP A 54 4.77 9.42 5.76
C ASP A 54 4.09 10.28 6.83
N PHE A 55 3.44 11.38 6.42
CA PHE A 55 2.66 12.21 7.32
C PHE A 55 1.51 11.44 7.96
N PHE A 56 0.75 10.66 7.18
CA PHE A 56 -0.27 9.78 7.73
C PHE A 56 0.30 8.78 8.74
N ILE A 57 1.43 8.13 8.42
CA ILE A 57 2.06 7.14 9.32
C ILE A 57 2.61 7.76 10.60
N ALA A 58 3.03 9.03 10.56
CA ALA A 58 3.44 9.74 11.77
C ALA A 58 2.23 10.16 12.63
N THR A 59 1.12 10.53 11.98
CA THR A 59 -0.03 11.14 12.67
C THR A 59 -1.06 10.12 13.13
N ILE A 60 -1.42 9.12 12.34
CA ILE A 60 -2.59 8.24 12.61
C ILE A 60 -2.35 7.13 13.63
N PRO A 61 -1.25 6.35 13.56
CA PRO A 61 -1.06 5.19 14.44
C PRO A 61 -1.19 5.46 15.95
N PRO A 62 -0.73 6.60 16.50
CA PRO A 62 -0.92 6.92 17.91
C PRO A 62 -2.38 7.02 18.37
N HIS A 63 -3.32 7.24 17.45
CA HIS A 63 -4.75 7.41 17.75
C HIS A 63 -5.60 6.19 17.40
N LEU A 64 -4.97 5.09 16.97
CA LEU A 64 -5.69 3.84 16.76
C LEU A 64 -6.16 3.26 18.10
N PRO A 65 -7.31 2.55 18.12
CA PRO A 65 -7.70 1.76 19.27
C PRO A 65 -6.59 0.79 19.71
N ALA A 66 -6.51 0.46 20.99
CA ALA A 66 -5.38 -0.29 21.57
C ALA A 66 -5.12 -1.67 20.93
N ASN A 67 -6.14 -2.29 20.33
CA ASN A 67 -6.04 -3.57 19.63
C ASN A 67 -5.66 -3.43 18.14
N ASN A 68 -5.41 -2.20 17.67
CA ASN A 68 -5.07 -1.89 16.29
C ASN A 68 -3.68 -1.27 16.19
N SER A 69 -2.96 -1.61 15.12
CA SER A 69 -1.69 -0.94 14.80
C SER A 69 -1.40 -1.01 13.31
N ILE A 70 -0.53 -0.11 12.85
CA ILE A 70 0.04 -0.14 11.50
C ILE A 70 1.53 -0.35 11.65
N VAL A 71 2.04 -1.43 11.03
CA VAL A 71 3.45 -1.80 11.14
C VAL A 71 4.10 -1.92 9.77
N ALA A 72 5.41 -1.66 9.71
CA ALA A 72 6.18 -1.84 8.47
C ALA A 72 6.21 -3.31 8.04
N ALA A 73 5.87 -3.58 6.78
CA ALA A 73 6.07 -4.91 6.21
C ALA A 73 7.54 -5.08 5.81
N ARG A 74 8.18 -6.18 6.23
CA ARG A 74 9.61 -6.42 6.00
C ARG A 74 9.91 -6.64 4.50
N GLY A 75 11.00 -6.04 4.03
CA GLY A 75 11.48 -6.16 2.65
C GLY A 75 10.93 -5.09 1.69
N ALA A 76 11.50 -5.01 0.48
CA ALA A 76 11.10 -4.05 -0.55
C ALA A 76 9.91 -4.55 -1.38
N GLY A 77 9.06 -3.62 -1.84
CA GLY A 77 7.86 -3.90 -2.65
C GLY A 77 6.60 -4.06 -1.81
N TYR A 78 5.57 -4.64 -2.42
CA TYR A 78 4.23 -4.75 -1.83
C TYR A 78 4.07 -5.88 -0.79
N PRO A 79 3.26 -5.69 0.27
CA PRO A 79 2.65 -4.41 0.69
C PRO A 79 3.66 -3.53 1.43
N ASP A 80 3.44 -2.23 1.48
CA ASP A 80 4.30 -1.33 2.27
C ASP A 80 4.16 -1.56 3.78
N ARG A 81 2.93 -1.81 4.24
CA ARG A 81 2.56 -1.92 5.65
C ARG A 81 1.63 -3.11 5.90
N LEU A 82 1.49 -3.46 7.17
CA LEU A 82 0.46 -4.37 7.64
C LEU A 82 -0.47 -3.61 8.59
N PHE A 83 -1.78 -3.73 8.36
CA PHE A 83 -2.77 -3.31 9.35
C PHE A 83 -3.05 -4.50 10.28
N VAL A 84 -2.90 -4.30 11.57
CA VAL A 84 -3.12 -5.32 12.60
C VAL A 84 -4.43 -5.01 13.32
N SER A 85 -5.31 -6.01 13.43
CA SER A 85 -6.55 -5.95 14.21
C SER A 85 -6.65 -7.18 15.09
N GLY A 86 -6.34 -7.02 16.38
CA GLY A 86 -6.18 -8.15 17.30
C GLY A 86 -5.12 -9.13 16.81
N ALA A 87 -5.51 -10.39 16.60
CA ALA A 87 -4.62 -11.42 16.07
C ALA A 87 -4.45 -11.37 14.53
N THR A 88 -5.31 -10.64 13.83
CA THR A 88 -5.35 -10.64 12.36
C THR A 88 -4.42 -9.58 11.78
N ARG A 89 -3.78 -9.91 10.65
CA ARG A 89 -2.89 -9.02 9.91
C ARG A 89 -3.31 -8.96 8.45
N HIS A 90 -3.60 -7.75 7.98
CA HIS A 90 -4.02 -7.46 6.62
C HIS A 90 -2.89 -6.74 5.87
N CYS A 91 -2.80 -6.98 4.56
CA CYS A 91 -1.89 -6.21 3.71
C CYS A 91 -2.43 -4.78 3.59
N MET A 92 -1.57 -3.78 3.76
CA MET A 92 -1.95 -2.38 3.65
C MET A 92 -0.99 -1.64 2.72
N GLU A 93 -1.56 -0.97 1.73
CA GLU A 93 -0.84 -0.14 0.76
C GLU A 93 -1.24 1.31 0.94
N PHE A 94 -0.25 2.20 0.93
CA PHE A 94 -0.50 3.63 0.99
C PHE A 94 -0.44 4.25 -0.39
N LYS A 95 -1.46 5.04 -0.69
CA LYS A 95 -1.51 5.91 -1.85
C LYS A 95 -1.83 7.32 -1.41
N ALA A 96 -1.58 8.29 -2.28
CA ALA A 96 -2.00 9.65 -2.07
C ALA A 96 -2.31 10.29 -3.42
N THR A 97 -3.32 11.14 -3.46
CA THR A 97 -3.71 11.86 -4.68
C THR A 97 -4.39 13.18 -4.36
N SER A 98 -4.17 14.17 -5.22
CA SER A 98 -4.90 15.45 -5.24
C SER A 98 -6.12 15.44 -6.15
N ASN A 99 -6.17 14.51 -7.10
CA ASN A 99 -7.13 14.53 -8.20
C ASN A 99 -8.13 13.38 -8.08
N TRP A 100 -8.66 13.14 -6.88
CA TRP A 100 -9.67 12.09 -6.72
C TRP A 100 -11.00 12.52 -7.37
N GLN A 101 -11.51 11.69 -8.26
CA GLN A 101 -12.85 11.81 -8.83
C GLN A 101 -13.56 10.47 -8.68
N ASP A 102 -14.84 10.49 -8.32
CA ASP A 102 -15.61 9.25 -8.22
C ASP A 102 -15.74 8.60 -9.60
N GLY A 103 -15.51 7.29 -9.68
CA GLY A 103 -15.46 6.57 -10.95
C GLY A 103 -14.26 6.88 -11.87
N ASP A 104 -13.22 7.55 -11.37
CA ASP A 104 -12.00 7.82 -12.15
C ASP A 104 -11.36 6.51 -12.68
N PRO A 105 -11.19 6.36 -14.01
CA PRO A 105 -10.54 5.19 -14.60
C PRO A 105 -9.01 5.17 -14.40
N ASN A 106 -8.45 6.18 -13.72
CA ASN A 106 -7.02 6.26 -13.46
C ASN A 106 -6.53 5.03 -12.70
N ARG A 107 -5.53 4.40 -13.31
CA ARG A 107 -4.95 3.14 -12.84
C ARG A 107 -4.21 3.36 -11.53
N ARG A 108 -4.50 2.51 -10.54
CA ARG A 108 -3.70 2.42 -9.32
C ARG A 108 -2.74 1.24 -9.42
N VAL A 109 -1.44 1.53 -9.36
CA VAL A 109 -0.40 0.50 -9.37
C VAL A 109 -0.24 -0.05 -7.96
N LEU A 110 -0.60 -1.32 -7.76
CA LEU A 110 -0.48 -2.00 -6.47
C LEU A 110 0.88 -2.66 -6.26
N THR A 111 1.49 -3.21 -7.32
CA THR A 111 2.78 -3.90 -7.21
C THR A 111 3.45 -4.08 -8.57
N SER A 112 4.79 -4.14 -8.59
CA SER A 112 5.59 -4.58 -9.74
C SER A 112 6.03 -6.06 -9.64
N ALA A 113 5.96 -6.69 -8.46
CA ALA A 113 6.33 -8.09 -8.26
C ALA A 113 5.65 -8.73 -7.01
N PRO A 114 5.05 -9.93 -7.12
CA PRO A 114 4.39 -10.62 -6.01
C PRO A 114 5.34 -11.32 -5.03
N THR A 115 6.65 -11.28 -5.28
CA THR A 115 7.64 -12.09 -4.55
C THR A 115 7.70 -11.78 -3.05
N LYS A 116 7.62 -10.51 -2.66
CA LYS A 116 7.56 -10.13 -1.23
C LYS A 116 6.29 -10.65 -0.58
N MET A 117 5.14 -10.47 -1.21
CA MET A 117 3.87 -10.97 -0.70
C MET A 117 3.88 -12.48 -0.51
N ILE A 118 4.39 -13.24 -1.48
CA ILE A 118 4.57 -14.69 -1.37
C ILE A 118 5.45 -15.04 -0.15
N ARG A 119 6.56 -14.32 0.07
CA ARG A 119 7.43 -14.53 1.24
C ARG A 119 6.72 -14.22 2.56
N LEU A 120 5.90 -13.17 2.62
CA LEU A 120 5.16 -12.81 3.83
C LEU A 120 4.10 -13.86 4.19
N VAL A 121 3.39 -14.38 3.18
CA VAL A 121 2.43 -15.49 3.35
C VAL A 121 3.15 -16.75 3.81
N ASN A 122 4.22 -17.16 3.11
CA ASN A 122 4.98 -18.37 3.44
C ASN A 122 5.63 -18.32 4.83
N SER A 123 6.03 -17.12 5.29
CA SER A 123 6.57 -16.91 6.63
C SER A 123 5.51 -16.66 7.71
N ARG A 124 4.21 -16.75 7.36
CA ARG A 124 3.06 -16.50 8.26
C ARG A 124 3.09 -15.13 8.94
N GLN A 125 3.76 -14.15 8.33
CA GLN A 125 3.75 -12.77 8.82
C GLN A 125 2.43 -12.06 8.52
N VAL A 126 1.70 -12.56 7.53
CA VAL A 126 0.32 -12.20 7.15
C VAL A 126 -0.48 -13.49 6.97
N GLY A 127 -1.80 -13.43 7.17
CA GLY A 127 -2.65 -14.63 7.02
C GLY A 127 -2.33 -15.72 8.05
N VAL A 128 -2.49 -15.40 9.34
CA VAL A 128 -2.06 -16.22 10.49
C VAL A 128 -2.77 -17.58 10.70
N ALA A 129 -3.61 -18.07 9.77
CA ALA A 129 -4.17 -19.42 9.88
C ALA A 129 -3.79 -20.30 8.66
N PRO A 130 -3.92 -21.63 8.77
CA PRO A 130 -3.56 -22.54 7.68
C PRO A 130 -4.32 -22.19 6.40
N ASN A 131 -3.62 -22.07 5.26
CA ASN A 131 -4.16 -21.67 3.94
C ASN A 131 -4.67 -20.22 3.81
N HIS A 132 -4.30 -19.30 4.72
CA HIS A 132 -4.78 -17.92 4.65
C HIS A 132 -4.01 -17.05 3.66
N VAL A 133 -4.66 -16.82 2.54
CA VAL A 133 -4.47 -15.67 1.67
C VAL A 133 -4.82 -14.40 2.45
N PRO A 134 -4.02 -13.32 2.41
CA PRO A 134 -4.32 -12.09 3.14
C PRO A 134 -5.46 -11.30 2.47
N ALA A 135 -6.15 -10.47 3.26
CA ALA A 135 -7.03 -9.44 2.73
C ALA A 135 -6.23 -8.14 2.57
N HIS A 136 -6.61 -7.33 1.59
CA HIS A 136 -5.79 -6.22 1.08
C HIS A 136 -6.54 -4.90 1.19
N LEU A 137 -5.93 -3.95 1.88
CA LEU A 137 -6.44 -2.61 2.12
C LEU A 137 -5.58 -1.62 1.34
N ILE A 138 -6.21 -0.73 0.58
CA ILE A 138 -5.56 0.45 0.03
C ILE A 138 -6.06 1.64 0.84
N CYS A 139 -5.14 2.33 1.50
CA CYS A 139 -5.42 3.56 2.21
C CYS A 139 -4.89 4.73 1.39
N THR A 140 -5.80 5.60 0.94
CA THR A 140 -5.47 6.75 0.11
C THR A 140 -5.64 8.04 0.89
N VAL A 141 -4.56 8.80 1.03
CA VAL A 141 -4.62 10.17 1.55
C VAL A 141 -5.03 11.10 0.42
N LEU A 142 -6.18 11.75 0.58
CA LEU A 142 -6.63 12.80 -0.32
C LEU A 142 -6.00 14.12 0.14
N TYR A 143 -5.34 14.86 -0.75
CA TYR A 143 -4.68 16.11 -0.39
C TYR A 143 -5.01 17.26 -1.35
N SER A 144 -4.92 18.50 -0.89
CA SER A 144 -5.00 19.68 -1.74
C SER A 144 -3.60 20.14 -2.12
N GLU A 145 -3.31 20.31 -3.41
CA GLU A 145 -2.03 20.90 -3.82
C GLU A 145 -1.93 22.38 -3.49
N GLN A 146 -3.05 23.09 -3.62
CA GLN A 146 -3.10 24.54 -3.37
C GLN A 146 -2.84 24.86 -1.90
N GLN A 147 -3.43 24.07 -1.00
CA GLN A 147 -3.33 24.27 0.45
C GLN A 147 -2.24 23.40 1.09
N SER A 148 -1.65 22.47 0.33
CA SER A 148 -0.72 21.45 0.84
C SER A 148 -1.27 20.70 2.05
N SER A 149 -2.58 20.45 2.09
CA SER A 149 -3.28 19.94 3.27
C SER A 149 -4.02 18.64 2.99
N VAL A 150 -4.21 17.82 4.02
CA VAL A 150 -5.02 16.60 3.93
C VAL A 150 -6.49 16.98 3.84
N GLN A 151 -7.19 16.48 2.83
CA GLN A 151 -8.62 16.71 2.61
C GLN A 151 -9.48 15.54 3.08
N GLY A 152 -8.88 14.35 3.17
CA GLY A 152 -9.59 13.15 3.60
C GLY A 152 -8.75 11.90 3.51
N VAL A 153 -9.33 10.80 3.97
CA VAL A 153 -8.76 9.47 3.89
C VAL A 153 -9.81 8.56 3.26
N ARG A 154 -9.40 7.81 2.24
CA ARG A 154 -10.23 6.79 1.60
C ARG A 154 -9.66 5.41 1.86
N LEU A 155 -10.56 4.46 2.09
CA LEU A 155 -10.25 3.05 2.24
C LEU A 155 -10.88 2.28 1.09
N ASP A 156 -10.06 1.47 0.41
CA ASP A 156 -10.53 0.51 -0.58
C ASP A 156 -10.16 -0.90 -0.12
N PHE A 157 -11.17 -1.74 0.01
CA PHE A 157 -11.06 -3.14 0.40
C PHE A 157 -11.00 -3.97 -0.89
N LEU A 158 -9.81 -4.42 -1.25
CA LEU A 158 -9.60 -5.15 -2.49
C LEU A 158 -10.16 -6.57 -2.36
N GLU A 159 -10.97 -6.96 -3.34
CA GLU A 159 -11.60 -8.27 -3.46
C GLU A 159 -10.86 -9.16 -4.48
N PRO A 160 -11.01 -10.49 -4.44
CA PRO A 160 -10.34 -11.40 -5.39
C PRO A 160 -10.68 -11.14 -6.87
N ASP A 161 -11.86 -10.61 -7.14
CA ASP A 161 -12.37 -10.26 -8.47
C ASP A 161 -12.10 -8.79 -8.85
N SER A 162 -11.38 -8.04 -8.01
CA SER A 162 -10.99 -6.66 -8.34
C SER A 162 -10.09 -6.63 -9.58
N GLU A 163 -10.49 -5.84 -10.57
CA GLU A 163 -9.73 -5.69 -11.80
C GLU A 163 -8.36 -5.05 -11.54
N VAL A 164 -7.29 -5.73 -11.98
CA VAL A 164 -5.92 -5.24 -11.86
C VAL A 164 -5.23 -5.20 -13.22
N ASN A 165 -4.66 -4.04 -13.56
CA ASN A 165 -3.80 -3.92 -14.73
C ASN A 165 -2.38 -4.36 -14.37
N ILE A 166 -1.93 -5.49 -14.92
CA ILE A 166 -0.57 -5.99 -14.71
C ILE A 166 0.36 -5.38 -15.76
N ARG A 167 1.38 -4.64 -15.30
CA ARG A 167 2.50 -4.19 -16.15
C ARG A 167 3.70 -5.08 -15.90
N LEU A 168 4.14 -5.80 -16.92
CA LEU A 168 5.42 -6.50 -16.91
C LEU A 168 6.51 -5.49 -17.26
N GLU A 169 7.31 -5.09 -16.27
CA GLU A 169 8.48 -4.26 -16.49
C GLU A 169 9.73 -5.13 -16.62
N ALA A 170 10.43 -5.03 -17.75
CA ALA A 170 11.72 -5.69 -17.96
C ALA A 170 12.84 -4.72 -17.57
N SER A 171 13.57 -5.04 -16.51
CA SER A 171 14.76 -4.28 -16.10
C SER A 171 16.01 -5.12 -16.35
N THR A 172 17.03 -4.52 -16.94
CA THR A 172 18.37 -5.12 -17.04
C THR A 172 19.27 -4.59 -15.92
N SER A 173 20.33 -5.32 -15.58
CA SER A 173 21.36 -4.89 -14.64
C SER A 173 22.71 -4.87 -15.35
N GLN A 174 23.71 -4.17 -14.79
CA GLN A 174 25.08 -4.20 -15.33
C GLN A 174 25.60 -5.63 -15.51
N ARG A 175 25.26 -6.54 -14.59
CA ARG A 175 25.59 -7.96 -14.68
C ARG A 175 24.91 -8.63 -15.87
N LEU A 176 23.61 -8.42 -16.06
CA LEU A 176 22.84 -9.03 -17.17
C LEU A 176 23.30 -8.47 -18.52
N LEU A 177 23.56 -7.16 -18.58
CA LEU A 177 24.15 -6.51 -19.74
C LEU A 177 25.51 -7.12 -20.12
N ALA A 178 26.36 -7.40 -19.13
CA ALA A 178 27.66 -8.04 -19.36
C ALA A 178 27.57 -9.49 -19.88
N MET A 179 26.44 -10.16 -19.69
CA MET A 179 26.20 -11.52 -20.20
C MET A 179 25.62 -11.53 -21.62
N GLY A 180 25.14 -10.38 -22.12
CA GLY A 180 24.63 -10.23 -23.48
C GLY A 180 25.67 -9.60 -24.41
N THR A 181 25.48 -9.79 -25.72
CA THR A 181 26.21 -9.01 -26.72
C THR A 181 25.73 -7.56 -26.66
N GLN A 182 26.60 -6.64 -26.24
CA GLN A 182 26.29 -5.21 -26.15
C GLN A 182 27.44 -4.37 -26.69
N GLN A 183 27.12 -3.22 -27.29
CA GLN A 183 28.08 -2.16 -27.54
C GLN A 183 28.07 -1.20 -26.35
N ARG A 184 29.26 -0.86 -25.83
CA ARG A 184 29.41 0.00 -24.66
C ARG A 184 30.41 1.11 -24.97
N PHE A 185 30.02 2.35 -24.68
CA PHE A 185 30.89 3.52 -24.76
C PHE A 185 30.95 4.15 -23.36
N ILE A 186 32.16 4.47 -22.89
CA ILE A 186 32.39 5.13 -21.60
C ILE A 186 33.15 6.41 -21.90
N TYR A 187 32.63 7.54 -21.44
CA TYR A 187 33.29 8.84 -21.52
C TYR A 187 33.76 9.25 -20.11
N PRO A 188 34.87 9.99 -19.99
CA PRO A 188 35.39 10.48 -18.70
C PRO A 188 34.46 11.47 -18.00
#